data_AF-A0A2G2WZA9-F1
#
_entry.id   AF-A0A2G2WZA9-F1
#
_cell.length_a   1.000
_cell.length_b   1.000
_cell.length_c   1.000
_cell.angle_alpha   90.00
_cell.angle_beta   90.00
_cell.angle_gamma   90.00
#
_symmetry.space_group_name_H-M   'P 1'
#
loop_
_entity.id
_entity.type
_entity.pdbx_description
1 polymer ?
#
loop_
_entity_poly.entity_id
_entity_poly.type
_entity_poly.pdbx_seq_one_letter_code
_entity_poly.pdbx_strand_id
1 'polypeptide(L)'
;MLYLLELAVVFLNKTLSGFFHCSLSLLTVHVVRVNSTVAFRGDTEFLKNNIRVKADLDALGDAGWYSIRAILWTADYELPQTVTALRDPVLNEDGVILSCGATLSWKDGRVATFNCSFVTNMATDIFASGTKGNLRVHDFVIPFLENVAPFYTEEGSSFGELATSIH
;
A
#
# COMPACT_ATOMS: atom_id res chain seq x y z
N MET A 1 21.13 -8.63 0.06
CA MET A 1 19.86 -8.15 0.64
C MET A 1 19.78 -6.62 0.74
N LEU A 2 20.87 -5.89 1.04
CA LEU A 2 20.91 -4.41 0.94
C LEU A 2 20.67 -3.86 -0.48
N TYR A 3 21.15 -4.55 -1.52
CA TYR A 3 20.97 -4.12 -2.91
C TYR A 3 19.51 -4.08 -3.39
N LEU A 4 18.64 -4.96 -2.86
CA LEU A 4 17.20 -4.97 -3.17
C LEU A 4 16.45 -3.83 -2.47
N LEU A 5 16.87 -3.46 -1.25
CA LEU A 5 16.34 -2.30 -0.54
C LEU A 5 16.71 -0.97 -1.22
N GLU A 6 17.96 -0.83 -1.69
CA GLU A 6 18.36 0.35 -2.46
C GLU A 6 17.61 0.44 -3.79
N LEU A 7 17.42 -0.68 -4.51
CA LEU A 7 16.62 -0.70 -5.73
C LEU A 7 15.15 -0.35 -5.49
N ALA A 8 14.52 -0.84 -4.42
CA ALA A 8 13.13 -0.50 -4.08
C ALA A 8 12.96 0.97 -3.66
N VAL A 9 13.92 1.54 -2.91
CA VAL A 9 13.94 2.97 -2.55
C VAL A 9 14.25 3.84 -3.77
N VAL A 10 15.11 3.38 -4.69
CA VAL A 10 15.39 4.05 -5.97
C VAL A 10 14.21 3.94 -6.91
N PHE A 11 13.45 2.84 -6.91
CA PHE A 11 12.25 2.68 -7.72
C PHE A 11 11.10 3.51 -7.16
N LEU A 12 10.87 3.53 -5.84
CA LEU A 12 9.98 4.53 -5.25
C LEU A 12 10.46 5.94 -5.61
N ASN A 13 11.72 6.34 -5.39
CA ASN A 13 12.14 7.72 -5.66
C ASN A 13 12.22 8.12 -7.15
N LYS A 14 12.59 7.22 -8.06
CA LYS A 14 12.65 7.50 -9.51
C LYS A 14 11.31 7.34 -10.21
N THR A 15 10.50 6.37 -9.81
CA THR A 15 9.14 6.20 -10.34
C THR A 15 8.22 7.28 -9.74
N LEU A 16 8.34 7.63 -8.45
CA LEU A 16 7.52 8.69 -7.82
C LEU A 16 7.87 10.12 -8.29
N SER A 17 9.08 10.41 -8.77
CA SER A 17 9.44 11.80 -9.14
C SER A 17 9.00 12.22 -10.54
N GLY A 18 8.97 11.30 -11.51
CA GLY A 18 8.58 11.61 -12.91
C GLY A 18 7.17 11.16 -13.30
N PHE A 19 6.73 9.97 -12.87
CA PHE A 19 5.46 9.38 -13.29
C PHE A 19 4.24 9.94 -12.54
N PHE A 20 4.44 10.49 -11.34
CA PHE A 20 3.33 10.83 -10.44
C PHE A 20 2.94 12.31 -10.38
N HIS A 21 3.74 13.20 -10.99
CA HIS A 21 3.36 14.62 -11.07
C HIS A 21 2.13 14.86 -11.98
N CYS A 22 1.88 13.94 -12.94
CA CYS A 22 0.72 13.99 -13.84
C CYS A 22 -0.52 13.27 -13.26
N SER A 23 -0.34 12.21 -12.46
CA SER A 23 -1.45 11.47 -11.85
C SER A 23 -1.95 12.08 -10.55
N LEU A 24 -1.10 12.79 -9.80
CA LEU A 24 -1.55 13.56 -8.63
C LEU A 24 -2.52 14.68 -9.04
N SER A 25 -2.32 15.32 -10.21
CA SER A 25 -3.27 16.31 -10.75
C SER A 25 -4.63 15.75 -11.17
N LEU A 26 -4.80 14.43 -11.22
CA LEU A 26 -6.09 13.77 -11.43
C LEU A 26 -6.77 13.43 -10.09
N LEU A 27 -6.00 13.30 -9.01
CA LEU A 27 -6.45 13.10 -7.63
C LEU A 27 -6.67 14.42 -6.84
N THR A 28 -6.23 15.56 -7.37
CA THR A 28 -6.05 16.87 -6.68
C THR A 28 -7.28 17.55 -6.08
N VAL A 29 -8.46 16.94 -6.03
CA VAL A 29 -9.61 17.63 -5.41
C VAL A 29 -10.01 17.10 -4.04
N HIS A 30 -9.83 15.81 -3.74
CA HIS A 30 -9.90 15.26 -2.38
C HIS A 30 -9.71 13.75 -2.50
N VAL A 31 -8.59 13.19 -2.07
CA VAL A 31 -8.52 11.73 -1.87
C VAL A 31 -9.46 11.42 -0.71
N VAL A 32 -10.43 10.53 -0.89
CA VAL A 32 -11.42 10.19 0.15
C VAL A 32 -11.01 8.89 0.83
N ARG A 33 -10.59 7.89 0.04
CA ARG A 33 -10.19 6.58 0.58
C ARG A 33 -8.93 6.05 -0.06
N VAL A 34 -8.12 5.37 0.75
CA VAL A 34 -6.93 4.67 0.29
C VAL A 34 -6.90 3.28 0.90
N ASN A 35 -6.58 2.27 0.09
CA ASN A 35 -6.30 0.92 0.56
C ASN A 35 -4.91 0.55 0.06
N SER A 36 -4.03 0.08 0.94
CA SER A 36 -2.73 -0.42 0.54
C SER A 36 -2.43 -1.78 1.17
N THR A 37 -1.90 -2.70 0.37
CA THR A 37 -1.55 -4.04 0.82
C THR A 37 -0.13 -4.33 0.40
N VAL A 38 0.71 -4.76 1.34
CA VAL A 38 2.01 -5.35 1.02
C VAL A 38 2.13 -6.66 1.77
N ALA A 39 2.13 -7.76 1.03
CA ALA A 39 2.17 -9.08 1.62
C ALA A 39 2.90 -10.08 0.73
N PHE A 40 3.43 -11.11 1.35
CA PHE A 40 3.97 -12.29 0.66
C PHE A 40 3.90 -13.50 1.58
N ARG A 41 4.00 -14.70 1.00
CA ARG A 41 3.97 -15.94 1.76
C ARG A 41 5.39 -16.43 1.97
N GLY A 42 5.93 -16.17 3.15
CA GLY A 42 7.19 -16.77 3.60
C GLY A 42 7.07 -18.30 3.65
N ASP A 43 8.11 -18.99 3.21
CA ASP A 43 8.19 -20.43 3.36
C ASP A 43 8.58 -20.82 4.81
N THR A 44 8.67 -22.13 5.07
CA THR A 44 9.04 -22.64 6.39
C THR A 44 10.43 -22.20 6.85
N GLU A 45 11.36 -21.97 5.92
CA GLU A 45 12.70 -21.49 6.24
C GLU A 45 12.63 -20.04 6.70
N PHE A 46 11.96 -19.19 5.92
CA PHE A 46 11.74 -17.78 6.23
C PHE A 46 11.08 -17.61 7.60
N LEU A 47 9.98 -18.34 7.85
CA LEU A 47 9.19 -18.22 9.08
C LEU A 47 9.93 -18.75 10.32
N LYS A 48 11.03 -19.49 10.15
CA LYS A 48 11.85 -19.99 11.26
C LYS A 48 13.11 -19.16 11.48
N ASN A 49 13.77 -18.73 10.41
CA ASN A 49 15.15 -18.26 10.49
C ASN A 49 15.31 -16.78 10.10
N ASN A 50 14.35 -16.18 9.39
CA ASN A 50 14.52 -14.81 8.93
C ASN A 50 14.58 -13.83 10.11
N ILE A 51 15.40 -12.79 9.99
CA ILE A 51 15.51 -11.75 11.01
C ILE A 51 14.17 -11.04 11.25
N ARG A 52 13.28 -11.00 10.23
CA ARG A 52 11.97 -10.34 10.27
C ARG A 52 10.92 -11.06 11.12
N VAL A 53 11.23 -12.26 11.59
CA VAL A 53 10.34 -13.05 12.46
C VAL A 53 10.94 -13.22 13.86
N LYS A 54 11.83 -12.30 14.26
CA LYS A 54 12.48 -12.24 15.58
C LYS A 54 12.05 -10.96 16.30
N ALA A 55 12.07 -10.96 17.62
CA ALA A 55 11.46 -9.92 18.47
C ALA A 55 11.75 -8.45 18.10
N ASP A 56 12.90 -8.16 17.48
CA ASP A 56 13.30 -6.80 17.10
C ASP A 56 12.71 -6.32 15.75
N LEU A 57 12.11 -7.21 14.95
CA LEU A 57 11.59 -6.90 13.61
C LEU A 57 10.28 -7.66 13.34
N ASP A 58 9.40 -7.08 12.54
CA ASP A 58 8.09 -7.70 12.25
C ASP A 58 7.55 -7.32 10.85
N ALA A 59 6.39 -7.88 10.51
CA ALA A 59 5.71 -7.58 9.24
C ALA A 59 5.26 -6.12 9.13
N LEU A 60 5.02 -5.44 10.25
CA LEU A 60 4.61 -4.04 10.26
C LEU A 60 5.77 -3.12 9.88
N GLY A 61 6.96 -3.37 10.43
CA GLY A 61 8.17 -2.62 10.15
C GLY A 61 8.77 -2.89 8.77
N ASP A 62 8.57 -4.09 8.21
CA ASP A 62 9.06 -4.45 6.87
C ASP A 62 8.02 -4.16 5.78
N ALA A 63 6.95 -4.97 5.73
CA ALA A 63 5.93 -4.86 4.69
C ALA A 63 4.99 -3.66 4.94
N GLY A 64 4.55 -3.45 6.19
CA GLY A 64 3.66 -2.35 6.55
C GLY A 64 4.24 -0.96 6.26
N TRP A 65 5.57 -0.81 6.33
CA TRP A 65 6.27 0.44 6.00
C TRP A 65 5.93 0.95 4.59
N TYR A 66 5.92 0.06 3.59
CA TYR A 66 5.60 0.44 2.21
C TYR A 66 4.15 0.90 2.07
N SER A 67 3.21 0.21 2.71
CA SER A 67 1.80 0.61 2.69
C SER A 67 1.56 1.95 3.38
N ILE A 68 2.16 2.16 4.55
CA ILE A 68 2.06 3.43 5.29
C ILE A 68 2.69 4.56 4.47
N ARG A 69 3.85 4.33 3.84
CA ARG A 69 4.50 5.31 2.96
C ARG A 69 3.61 5.69 1.79
N ALA A 70 2.98 4.72 1.14
CA ALA A 70 2.12 4.95 -0.02
C ALA A 70 0.86 5.75 0.39
N ILE A 71 0.26 5.43 1.54
CA ILE A 71 -0.85 6.19 2.11
C ILE A 71 -0.43 7.63 2.41
N LEU A 72 0.70 7.84 3.10
CA LEU A 72 1.17 9.19 3.41
C LEU A 72 1.44 9.99 2.12
N TRP A 73 2.02 9.37 1.10
CA TRP A 73 2.22 10.00 -0.19
C TRP A 73 0.89 10.49 -0.82
N THR A 74 -0.19 9.70 -0.77
CA THR A 74 -1.52 10.14 -1.26
C THR A 74 -2.16 11.26 -0.43
N ALA A 75 -1.70 11.44 0.81
CA ALA A 75 -2.18 12.44 1.75
C ALA A 75 -1.26 13.67 1.82
N ASP A 76 -0.38 13.88 0.83
CA ASP A 76 0.66 14.92 0.83
C ASP A 76 1.52 14.93 2.10
N TYR A 77 1.81 13.72 2.60
CA TYR A 77 2.53 13.46 3.84
C TYR A 77 1.90 14.07 5.10
N GLU A 78 0.65 14.53 5.04
CA GLU A 78 -0.09 14.95 6.22
C GLU A 78 -0.34 13.74 7.12
N LEU A 79 0.03 13.86 8.40
CA LEU A 79 -0.17 12.80 9.37
C LEU A 79 -1.66 12.61 9.70
N PRO A 80 -2.11 11.35 9.89
CA PRO A 80 -3.47 11.10 10.34
C PRO A 80 -3.67 11.64 11.77
N GLN A 81 -4.92 11.99 12.09
CA GLN A 81 -5.30 12.33 13.45
C GLN A 81 -5.33 11.10 14.36
N THR A 82 -5.79 9.97 13.83
CA THR A 82 -5.93 8.72 14.59
C THR A 82 -5.52 7.53 13.75
N VAL A 83 -4.93 6.54 14.41
CA VAL A 83 -4.64 5.21 13.84
C VAL A 83 -5.29 4.16 14.73
N THR A 84 -6.06 3.25 14.14
CA THR A 84 -6.75 2.16 14.84
C THR A 84 -6.34 0.83 14.23
N ALA A 85 -5.66 -0.01 15.00
CA ALA A 85 -5.31 -1.36 14.55
C ALA A 85 -6.57 -2.20 14.28
N LEU A 86 -6.53 -3.02 13.22
CA LEU A 86 -7.52 -4.05 13.00
C LEU A 86 -7.37 -5.16 14.07
N ARG A 87 -8.47 -5.83 14.37
CA ARG A 87 -8.48 -6.92 15.36
C ARG A 87 -7.75 -8.14 14.82
N ASP A 88 -7.29 -8.98 15.75
CA ASP A 88 -6.77 -10.32 15.50
C ASP A 88 -5.53 -10.37 14.59
N PRO A 89 -4.40 -9.74 14.99
CA PRO A 89 -3.14 -9.92 14.28
C PRO A 89 -2.69 -11.38 14.35
N VAL A 90 -1.98 -11.85 13.33
CA VAL A 90 -1.33 -13.16 13.35
C VAL A 90 0.04 -12.99 13.98
N LEU A 91 0.29 -13.70 15.08
CA LEU A 91 1.56 -13.71 15.79
C LEU A 91 2.26 -15.07 15.63
N ASN A 92 3.60 -15.09 15.67
CA ASN A 92 4.35 -16.34 15.86
C ASN A 92 4.42 -16.73 17.36
N GLU A 93 5.08 -17.84 17.67
CA GLU A 93 5.25 -18.35 19.05
C GLU A 93 5.99 -17.36 19.97
N ASP A 94 6.83 -16.48 19.39
CA ASP A 94 7.58 -15.45 20.10
C ASP A 94 6.79 -14.13 20.24
N GLY A 95 5.54 -14.08 19.78
CA GLY A 95 4.69 -12.88 19.83
C GLY A 95 4.97 -11.84 18.73
N VAL A 96 5.78 -12.16 17.74
CA VAL A 96 6.12 -11.27 16.60
C VAL A 96 4.96 -11.22 15.61
N ILE A 97 4.60 -10.02 15.15
CA ILE A 97 3.53 -9.81 14.18
C ILE A 97 3.96 -10.35 12.80
N LEU A 98 3.26 -11.39 12.35
CA LEU A 98 3.37 -11.94 11.00
C LEU A 98 2.34 -11.35 10.04
N SER A 99 1.18 -10.90 10.55
CA SER A 99 0.15 -10.24 9.75
C SER A 99 -0.67 -9.29 10.61
N CYS A 100 -0.91 -8.08 10.12
CA CYS A 100 -1.78 -7.11 10.75
C CYS A 100 -2.29 -6.08 9.73
N GLY A 101 -3.17 -5.19 10.18
CA GLY A 101 -3.56 -4.01 9.44
C GLY A 101 -4.05 -2.91 10.37
N ALA A 102 -4.26 -1.72 9.83
CA ALA A 102 -4.82 -0.60 10.57
C ALA A 102 -5.62 0.34 9.67
N THR A 103 -6.48 1.13 10.30
CA THR A 103 -7.19 2.27 9.70
C THR A 103 -6.57 3.57 10.18
N LEU A 104 -6.30 4.48 9.26
CA LEU A 104 -5.81 5.84 9.50
C LEU A 104 -6.95 6.82 9.17
N SER A 105 -7.14 7.86 9.98
CA SER A 105 -8.21 8.84 9.76
C SER A 105 -7.73 10.28 9.98
N TRP A 106 -8.19 11.19 9.11
CA TRP A 106 -7.90 12.62 9.16
C TRP A 106 -9.15 13.43 9.53
N LYS A 107 -8.94 14.67 9.99
CA LYS A 107 -10.02 15.57 10.44
C LYS A 107 -11.03 15.95 9.36
N ASP A 108 -10.57 15.97 8.12
CA ASP A 108 -11.37 16.30 6.92
C ASP A 108 -12.16 15.10 6.36
N GLY A 109 -12.16 13.96 7.07
CA GLY A 109 -12.93 12.78 6.71
C GLY A 109 -12.21 11.82 5.77
N ARG A 110 -10.94 12.08 5.41
CA ARG A 110 -10.13 11.08 4.70
C ARG A 110 -9.90 9.85 5.58
N VAL A 111 -9.95 8.68 4.97
CA VAL A 111 -9.69 7.41 5.64
C VAL A 111 -8.78 6.55 4.77
N ALA A 112 -7.79 5.92 5.39
CA ALA A 112 -6.96 4.94 4.72
C ALA A 112 -6.91 3.64 5.52
N THR A 113 -6.76 2.52 4.82
CA THR A 113 -6.54 1.20 5.42
C THR A 113 -5.27 0.60 4.84
N PHE A 114 -4.52 -0.09 5.68
CA PHE A 114 -3.48 -0.98 5.17
C PHE A 114 -3.54 -2.36 5.79
N ASN A 115 -3.01 -3.33 5.05
CA ASN A 115 -2.72 -4.68 5.53
C ASN A 115 -1.28 -5.06 5.14
N CYS A 116 -0.58 -5.72 6.04
CA CYS A 116 0.73 -6.29 5.80
C CYS A 116 0.85 -7.71 6.34
N SER A 117 1.55 -8.60 5.63
CA SER A 117 1.57 -10.02 5.99
C SER A 117 2.72 -10.83 5.38
N PHE A 118 3.29 -11.73 6.18
CA PHE A 118 4.24 -12.77 5.77
C PHE A 118 3.59 -14.13 5.51
N VAL A 119 2.26 -14.25 5.64
CA VAL A 119 1.53 -15.53 5.59
C VAL A 119 0.42 -15.56 4.54
N THR A 120 0.29 -14.52 3.71
CA THR A 120 -0.71 -14.41 2.64
C THR A 120 -0.02 -14.31 1.27
N ASN A 121 -0.75 -14.60 0.18
CA ASN A 121 -0.16 -14.56 -1.17
C ASN A 121 0.49 -13.20 -1.49
N MET A 122 1.48 -13.21 -2.40
CA MET A 122 2.13 -12.00 -2.90
C MET A 122 1.10 -10.98 -3.38
N ALA A 123 1.19 -9.76 -2.84
CA ALA A 123 0.36 -8.61 -3.17
C ALA A 123 1.10 -7.33 -2.81
N THR A 124 1.18 -6.37 -3.73
CA THR A 124 1.81 -5.06 -3.49
C THR A 124 0.94 -3.99 -4.14
N ASP A 125 -0.25 -3.81 -3.57
CA ASP A 125 -1.34 -3.04 -4.15
C ASP A 125 -1.51 -1.67 -3.47
N ILE A 126 -1.85 -0.66 -4.26
CA ILE A 126 -2.45 0.58 -3.80
C ILE A 126 -3.70 0.89 -4.62
N PHE A 127 -4.77 1.22 -3.92
CA PHE A 127 -5.97 1.80 -4.47
C PHE A 127 -6.26 3.12 -3.77
N ALA A 128 -6.30 4.22 -4.54
CA ALA A 128 -6.72 5.53 -4.04
C ALA A 128 -7.96 5.98 -4.80
N SER A 129 -8.99 6.42 -4.07
CA SER A 129 -10.21 6.97 -4.63
C SER A 129 -10.46 8.38 -4.12
N GLY A 130 -10.72 9.28 -5.05
CA GLY A 130 -11.12 10.66 -4.79
C GLY A 130 -12.49 10.98 -5.37
N THR A 131 -12.91 12.22 -5.22
CA THR A 131 -14.23 12.69 -5.71
C THR A 131 -14.31 12.79 -7.23
N LYS A 132 -13.18 12.83 -7.93
CA LYS A 132 -13.10 13.00 -9.40
C LYS A 132 -12.60 11.77 -10.13
N GLY A 133 -11.99 10.83 -9.42
CA GLY A 133 -11.38 9.68 -10.05
C GLY A 133 -10.69 8.75 -9.07
N ASN A 134 -10.13 7.69 -9.63
CA ASN A 134 -9.49 6.60 -8.91
C ASN A 134 -8.11 6.29 -9.52
N LEU A 135 -7.18 5.83 -8.69
CA LEU A 135 -5.89 5.28 -9.08
C LEU A 135 -5.76 3.86 -8.54
N ARG A 136 -5.31 2.92 -9.38
CA ARG A 136 -4.95 1.55 -8.98
C ARG A 136 -3.56 1.19 -9.49
N VAL A 137 -2.73 0.62 -8.63
CA VAL A 137 -1.43 0.05 -8.98
C VAL A 137 -1.29 -1.27 -8.24
N HIS A 138 -0.94 -2.35 -8.93
CA HIS A 138 -0.90 -3.72 -8.37
C HIS A 138 0.51 -4.20 -7.98
N ASP A 139 1.53 -3.44 -8.37
CA ASP A 139 2.94 -3.81 -8.26
C ASP A 139 3.80 -2.63 -7.77
N PHE A 140 3.26 -1.79 -6.87
CA PHE A 140 3.88 -0.50 -6.51
C PHE A 140 5.21 -0.62 -5.73
N VAL A 141 5.48 -1.78 -5.13
CA VAL A 141 6.74 -2.05 -4.41
C VAL A 141 7.76 -2.73 -5.31
N ILE A 142 7.33 -3.77 -6.03
CA ILE A 142 8.16 -4.54 -6.96
C ILE A 142 7.36 -4.71 -8.24
N PRO A 143 7.74 -4.06 -9.36
CA PRO A 143 7.06 -4.18 -10.63
C PRO A 143 6.98 -5.62 -11.13
N PHE A 144 5.90 -5.99 -11.80
CA PHE A 144 5.78 -7.29 -12.45
C PHE A 144 6.74 -7.43 -13.64
N LEU A 145 7.06 -6.32 -14.31
CA LEU A 145 7.96 -6.26 -15.46
C LEU A 145 9.02 -5.18 -15.23
N GLU A 146 10.29 -5.51 -15.50
CA GLU A 146 11.45 -4.66 -15.18
C GLU A 146 11.36 -3.23 -15.73
N ASN A 147 10.76 -3.08 -16.92
CA ASN A 147 10.72 -1.81 -17.65
C ASN A 147 9.29 -1.27 -17.85
N VAL A 148 8.30 -1.83 -17.16
CA VAL A 148 6.88 -1.42 -17.30
C VAL A 148 6.24 -1.32 -15.92
N ALA A 149 5.60 -0.19 -15.64
CA ALA A 149 4.84 0.05 -14.42
C ALA A 149 3.36 0.31 -14.80
N PRO A 150 2.52 -0.74 -14.88
CA PRO A 150 1.12 -0.59 -15.22
C PRO A 150 0.36 0.10 -14.09
N PHE A 151 -0.52 1.02 -14.45
CA PHE A 151 -1.46 1.66 -13.53
C PHE A 151 -2.79 1.88 -14.22
N TYR A 152 -3.84 2.00 -13.42
CA TYR A 152 -5.20 2.24 -13.88
C TYR A 152 -5.70 3.54 -13.28
N THR A 153 -6.18 4.42 -14.13
CA THR A 153 -6.85 5.66 -13.75
C THR A 153 -8.24 5.69 -14.35
N GLU A 154 -9.20 6.14 -13.57
CA GLU A 154 -10.58 6.33 -14.01
C GLU A 154 -11.05 7.68 -13.52
N GLU A 155 -11.67 8.48 -14.38
CA GLU A 155 -12.18 9.81 -14.06
C GLU A 155 -13.66 9.92 -14.43
N GLY A 156 -14.43 10.68 -13.65
CA GLY A 156 -15.83 10.97 -13.98
C GLY A 156 -16.75 9.76 -14.10
N SER A 157 -16.31 8.57 -13.67
CA SER A 157 -17.03 7.33 -13.90
C SER A 157 -18.38 7.30 -13.20
N SER A 158 -19.42 6.85 -13.90
CA SER A 158 -20.77 6.73 -13.34
C SER A 158 -21.50 5.49 -13.84
N PHE A 159 -22.60 5.13 -13.18
CA PHE A 159 -23.48 4.07 -13.64
C PHE A 159 -24.26 4.52 -14.87
N GLY A 160 -24.11 3.79 -15.97
CA GLY A 160 -24.99 3.88 -17.12
C GLY A 160 -26.33 3.18 -16.89
N GLU A 161 -27.27 3.44 -17.78
CA GLU A 161 -28.67 3.00 -17.71
C GLU A 161 -28.85 1.47 -17.61
N LEU A 162 -27.82 0.68 -17.96
CA LEU A 162 -27.81 -0.79 -17.90
C LEU A 162 -26.82 -1.38 -16.88
N ALA A 163 -26.44 -0.62 -15.84
CA ALA A 163 -25.38 -0.97 -14.88
C ALA A 163 -24.00 -1.21 -15.54
N THR A 164 -23.80 -0.71 -16.75
CA THR A 164 -22.50 -0.60 -17.40
C THR A 164 -21.76 0.63 -16.87
N SER A 165 -20.45 0.53 -16.65
CA SER A 165 -19.64 1.71 -16.32
C SER A 165 -19.53 2.63 -17.55
N ILE A 166 -19.72 3.94 -17.34
CA ILE A 166 -19.45 4.99 -18.34
C ILE A 166 -18.14 5.68 -17.93
N HIS A 167 -17.22 5.84 -18.88
CA HIS A 167 -15.88 6.40 -18.71
C HIS A 167 -15.66 7.56 -19.68
#